data_AF-A0A382H3B5-F1
#
_entry.id   AF-A0A382H3B5-F1
#
_cell.length_a   1.000
_cell.length_b   1.000
_cell.length_c   1.000
_cell.angle_alpha   90.00
_cell.angle_beta   90.00
_cell.angle_gamma   90.00
#
_symmetry.space_group_name_H-M   'P 1'
#
loop_
_entity.id
_entity.type
_entity.pdbx_description
1 polymer ?
#
loop_
_entity_poly.entity_id
_entity_poly.type
_entity_poly.pdbx_seq_one_letter_code
_entity_poly.pdbx_strand_id
1 'polypeptide(L)'
;AAIDCYFKMFWEPARAEQLPSEIREVYFDMVVNHGQGNAVKILQQAVNNKRKPANYIDVDGGIGPNTIKASNGLKEWELMVERSGFYWNLVFKGSKYKDRTNQVKFIRGWIRRCFKLDV
;
A
#
# COMPACT_ATOMS: atom_id res chain seq x y z
N ALA A 1 -7.13 -19.80 -17.72
CA ALA A 1 -6.21 -18.89 -18.46
C ALA A 1 -5.44 -18.00 -17.47
N ALA A 2 -4.48 -17.18 -17.90
CA ALA A 2 -3.63 -16.36 -17.01
C ALA A 2 -4.41 -15.52 -15.97
N ILE A 3 -5.62 -15.06 -16.34
CA ILE A 3 -6.56 -14.35 -15.44
C ILE A 3 -6.91 -15.19 -14.21
N ASP A 4 -7.23 -16.47 -14.38
CA ASP A 4 -7.59 -17.37 -13.27
C ASP A 4 -6.40 -17.59 -12.33
N CYS A 5 -5.18 -17.64 -12.87
CA CYS A 5 -3.98 -17.73 -12.05
C CYS A 5 -3.76 -16.45 -11.25
N TYR A 6 -3.92 -15.27 -11.86
CA TYR A 6 -3.80 -14.00 -11.14
C TYR A 6 -4.86 -13.85 -10.05
N PHE A 7 -6.09 -14.24 -10.35
CA PHE A 7 -7.19 -14.22 -9.40
C PHE A 7 -6.87 -15.11 -8.18
N LYS A 8 -6.51 -16.37 -8.42
CA LYS A 8 -6.23 -17.34 -7.35
C LYS A 8 -4.95 -17.08 -6.57
N MET A 9 -3.91 -16.58 -7.24
CA MET A 9 -2.59 -16.41 -6.61
C MET A 9 -2.42 -15.06 -5.92
N PHE A 10 -3.12 -14.02 -6.37
CA PHE A 10 -2.94 -12.67 -5.85
C PHE A 10 -4.24 -12.10 -5.30
N TRP A 11 -5.35 -12.16 -6.03
CA TRP A 11 -6.57 -11.46 -5.67
C TRP A 11 -7.30 -12.08 -4.47
N GLU A 12 -7.56 -13.39 -4.53
CA GLU A 12 -8.21 -14.13 -3.44
C GLU A 12 -7.37 -14.10 -2.15
N PRO A 13 -6.04 -14.40 -2.15
CA PRO A 13 -5.22 -14.37 -0.94
C PRO A 13 -5.10 -12.96 -0.34
N ALA A 14 -5.14 -11.93 -1.18
CA ALA A 14 -5.16 -10.54 -0.74
C ALA A 14 -6.50 -10.10 -0.16
N ARG A 15 -7.56 -10.91 -0.30
CA ARG A 15 -8.93 -10.59 0.17
C ARG A 15 -9.41 -9.23 -0.34
N ALA A 16 -9.01 -8.85 -1.55
CA ALA A 16 -9.22 -7.50 -2.10
C ALA A 16 -10.72 -7.13 -2.17
N GLU A 17 -11.60 -8.09 -2.49
CA GLU A 17 -13.06 -7.88 -2.52
C GLU A 17 -13.68 -7.54 -1.17
N GLN A 18 -12.98 -7.77 -0.07
CA GLN A 18 -13.48 -7.47 1.27
C GLN A 18 -13.13 -6.04 1.71
N LEU A 19 -12.25 -5.35 0.97
CA LEU A 19 -11.91 -3.95 1.21
C LEU A 19 -12.93 -3.00 0.56
N PRO A 20 -12.98 -1.72 0.94
CA PRO A 20 -13.79 -0.71 0.26
C PRO A 20 -13.45 -0.63 -1.24
N SER A 21 -14.46 -0.60 -2.13
CA SER A 21 -14.25 -0.55 -3.59
C SER A 21 -13.30 0.57 -4.03
N GLU A 22 -13.39 1.72 -3.36
CA GLU A 22 -12.57 2.92 -3.62
C GLU A 22 -11.05 2.67 -3.51
N ILE A 23 -10.61 1.67 -2.72
CA ILE A 23 -9.17 1.42 -2.51
C ILE A 23 -8.67 0.11 -3.11
N ARG A 24 -9.56 -0.76 -3.63
CA ARG A 24 -9.21 -2.13 -4.04
C ARG A 24 -8.16 -2.15 -5.14
N GLU A 25 -8.31 -1.29 -6.14
CA GLU A 25 -7.40 -1.25 -7.29
C GLU A 25 -6.00 -0.84 -6.86
N VAL A 26 -5.88 0.23 -6.06
CA VAL A 26 -4.59 0.70 -5.53
C VAL A 26 -3.97 -0.35 -4.61
N TYR A 27 -4.75 -0.95 -3.72
CA TYR A 27 -4.27 -2.01 -2.84
C TYR A 27 -3.77 -3.24 -3.62
N PHE A 28 -4.54 -3.70 -4.59
CA PHE A 28 -4.17 -4.87 -5.38
C PHE A 28 -2.94 -4.62 -6.25
N ASP A 29 -2.83 -3.43 -6.85
CA ASP A 29 -1.61 -3.03 -7.57
C ASP A 29 -0.37 -3.07 -6.63
N MET A 30 -0.52 -2.69 -5.37
CA MET A 30 0.56 -2.85 -4.38
C MET A 30 0.86 -4.31 -4.06
N VAL A 31 -0.15 -5.18 -3.97
CA VAL A 31 0.05 -6.62 -3.73
C VAL A 31 0.92 -7.22 -4.83
N VAL A 32 0.63 -6.88 -6.09
CA VAL A 32 1.37 -7.39 -7.26
C VAL A 32 2.79 -6.82 -7.30
N ASN A 33 2.98 -5.51 -7.05
CA ASN A 33 4.28 -4.86 -7.22
C ASN A 33 5.21 -4.97 -5.99
N HIS A 34 4.66 -5.00 -4.78
CA HIS A 34 5.43 -4.91 -3.53
C HIS A 34 5.35 -6.17 -2.67
N GLY A 35 4.52 -7.14 -3.09
CA GLY A 35 4.16 -8.31 -2.29
C GLY A 35 3.08 -7.98 -1.25
N GLN A 36 2.24 -8.98 -0.95
CA GLN A 36 1.08 -8.82 -0.07
C GLN A 36 1.44 -8.29 1.31
N GLY A 37 2.50 -8.79 1.95
CA GLY A 37 2.89 -8.36 3.29
C GLY A 37 3.21 -6.86 3.37
N ASN A 38 3.93 -6.32 2.39
CA ASN A 38 4.22 -4.88 2.33
C ASN A 38 2.96 -4.08 2.00
N ALA A 39 2.14 -4.55 1.04
CA ALA A 39 0.88 -3.89 0.69
C ALA A 39 -0.06 -3.76 1.91
N VAL A 40 -0.13 -4.80 2.74
CA VAL A 40 -0.93 -4.80 3.95
C VAL A 40 -0.36 -3.89 5.02
N LYS A 41 0.97 -3.83 5.19
CA LYS A 41 1.60 -2.88 6.13
C LYS A 41 1.32 -1.42 5.74
N ILE A 42 1.40 -1.11 4.45
CA ILE A 42 1.04 0.22 3.93
C ILE A 42 -0.44 0.53 4.23
N LEU A 43 -1.35 -0.42 3.98
CA LEU A 43 -2.76 -0.28 4.30
C LEU A 43 -3.00 -0.06 5.81
N GLN A 44 -2.37 -0.87 6.66
CA GLN A 44 -2.48 -0.76 8.13
C GLN A 44 -1.96 0.58 8.63
N GLN A 45 -0.84 1.06 8.10
CA GLN A 45 -0.32 2.38 8.44
C GLN A 45 -1.26 3.51 7.98
N ALA A 46 -1.80 3.43 6.77
CA ALA A 46 -2.76 4.42 6.25
C ALA A 46 -4.02 4.50 7.13
N VAL A 47 -4.50 3.35 7.58
CA VAL A 47 -5.60 3.25 8.53
C VAL A 47 -5.26 3.87 9.88
N ASN A 48 -4.07 3.59 10.43
CA ASN A 48 -3.63 4.14 11.72
C ASN A 48 -3.46 5.66 11.68
N ASN A 49 -3.01 6.24 10.57
CA ASN A 49 -2.84 7.69 10.44
C ASN A 49 -4.15 8.49 10.58
N LYS A 50 -5.30 7.84 10.42
CA LYS A 50 -6.63 8.44 10.65
C LYS A 50 -7.14 8.28 12.08
N ARG A 51 -6.44 7.50 12.90
CA ARG A 51 -6.91 7.04 14.21
C ARG A 51 -6.17 7.76 15.32
N LYS A 52 -6.78 7.74 16.50
CA LYS A 52 -6.06 8.07 17.72
C LYS A 52 -5.14 6.90 18.09
N PRO A 53 -3.96 7.15 18.69
CA PRO A 53 -3.03 6.09 19.09
C PRO A 53 -3.67 4.98 19.92
N ALA A 54 -4.63 5.30 20.79
CA ALA A 54 -5.38 4.34 21.59
C ALA A 54 -6.21 3.32 20.76
N ASN A 55 -6.42 3.58 19.47
CA ASN A 55 -7.24 2.76 18.56
C ASN A 55 -6.44 2.17 17.39
N TYR A 56 -5.11 2.21 17.46
CA TYR A 56 -4.27 1.63 16.42
C TYR A 56 -4.48 0.12 16.31
N ILE A 57 -4.36 -0.38 15.08
CA ILE A 57 -4.18 -1.80 14.80
C ILE A 57 -2.70 -2.09 14.59
N ASP A 58 -2.29 -3.34 14.74
CA ASP A 58 -0.91 -3.75 14.48
C ASP A 58 -0.56 -3.62 12.99
N VAL A 59 0.71 -3.28 12.72
CA VAL A 59 1.28 -3.18 11.38
C VAL A 59 2.10 -4.44 11.07
N ASP A 60 1.41 -5.59 11.08
CA ASP A 60 2.01 -6.93 10.97
C ASP A 60 2.14 -7.44 9.53
N GLY A 61 1.39 -6.88 8.57
CA GLY A 61 1.32 -7.35 7.19
C GLY A 61 0.33 -8.50 6.93
N GLY A 62 -0.48 -8.89 7.91
CA GLY A 62 -1.53 -9.89 7.78
C GLY A 62 -2.89 -9.29 7.40
N ILE A 63 -3.51 -9.76 6.32
CA ILE A 63 -4.85 -9.29 5.90
C ILE A 63 -5.98 -9.97 6.70
N GLY A 64 -6.09 -9.59 7.97
CA GLY A 64 -7.08 -10.13 8.91
C GLY A 64 -8.41 -9.36 8.94
N PRO A 65 -9.44 -9.90 9.62
CA PRO A 65 -10.72 -9.22 9.81
C PRO A 65 -10.60 -7.84 10.45
N ASN A 66 -9.64 -7.65 11.37
CA ASN A 66 -9.38 -6.36 12.00
C ASN A 66 -8.90 -5.31 11.00
N THR A 67 -7.93 -5.63 10.14
CA THR A 67 -7.45 -4.73 9.08
C THR A 67 -8.56 -4.39 8.09
N ILE A 68 -9.34 -5.38 7.66
CA ILE A 68 -10.46 -5.16 6.72
C ILE A 68 -11.50 -4.22 7.35
N LYS A 69 -11.98 -4.52 8.55
CA LYS A 69 -12.94 -3.66 9.26
C LYS A 69 -12.37 -2.25 9.45
N ALA A 70 -11.09 -2.17 9.76
CA ALA A 70 -10.43 -0.91 10.05
C ALA A 70 -10.20 -0.03 8.82
N SER A 71 -10.13 -0.64 7.62
CA SER A 71 -10.02 0.05 6.34
C SER A 71 -11.32 0.76 5.90
N ASN A 72 -12.46 0.48 6.55
CA ASN A 72 -13.71 1.14 6.23
C ASN A 72 -13.59 2.66 6.41
N GLY A 73 -13.92 3.41 5.35
CA GLY A 73 -13.80 4.87 5.32
C GLY A 73 -12.39 5.38 4.98
N LEU A 74 -11.42 4.52 4.69
CA LEU A 74 -10.17 4.92 4.06
C LEU A 74 -10.43 5.39 2.62
N LYS A 75 -9.87 6.54 2.26
CA LYS A 75 -9.94 7.14 0.93
C LYS A 75 -8.75 6.74 0.10
N GLU A 76 -8.94 6.72 -1.22
CA GLU A 76 -7.89 6.30 -2.15
C GLU A 76 -6.59 7.10 -1.95
N TRP A 77 -6.72 8.43 -1.83
CA TRP A 77 -5.57 9.33 -1.66
C TRP A 77 -4.81 9.10 -0.35
N GLU A 78 -5.47 8.69 0.73
CA GLU A 78 -4.82 8.40 2.02
C GLU A 78 -3.92 7.18 1.90
N LEU A 79 -4.36 6.17 1.14
CA LEU A 79 -3.56 5.00 0.82
C LEU A 79 -2.40 5.34 -0.12
N MET A 80 -2.62 6.23 -1.10
CA MET A 80 -1.55 6.69 -2.00
C MET A 80 -0.47 7.47 -1.27
N VAL A 81 -0.82 8.30 -0.28
CA VAL A 81 0.16 9.03 0.54
C VAL A 81 1.09 8.04 1.23
N GLU A 82 0.57 7.00 1.88
CA GLU A 82 1.41 5.99 2.53
C GLU A 82 2.22 5.15 1.55
N ARG A 83 1.62 4.81 0.40
CA ARG A 83 2.35 4.15 -0.70
C ARG A 83 3.53 4.99 -1.18
N SER A 84 3.35 6.31 -1.27
CA SER A 84 4.44 7.23 -1.63
C SER A 84 5.55 7.25 -0.57
N GLY A 85 5.17 7.18 0.71
CA GLY A 85 6.11 7.04 1.82
C GLY A 85 6.95 5.76 1.73
N PHE A 86 6.32 4.63 1.38
CA PHE A 86 7.03 3.38 1.12
C PHE A 86 8.10 3.53 0.02
N TYR A 87 7.77 4.21 -1.08
CA TYR A 87 8.75 4.47 -2.14
C TYR A 87 9.92 5.33 -1.69
N TRP A 88 9.67 6.38 -0.91
CA TRP A 88 10.73 7.21 -0.37
C TRP A 88 11.61 6.48 0.64
N ASN A 89 11.05 5.56 1.43
CA ASN A 89 11.81 4.70 2.34
C ASN A 89 12.80 3.78 1.59
N LEU A 90 12.49 3.34 0.38
CA LEU A 90 13.43 2.59 -0.47
C LEU A 90 14.57 3.47 -1.02
N VAL A 91 14.37 4.78 -1.04
CA VAL A 91 15.28 5.77 -1.65
C VAL A 91 16.20 6.41 -0.62
N PHE A 92 15.74 6.63 0.61
CA PHE A 92 16.54 7.28 1.64
C PHE A 92 17.52 6.33 2.33
N LYS A 93 18.70 6.85 2.67
CA LYS A 93 19.66 6.19 3.58
C LYS A 93 19.70 6.94 4.90
N GLY A 94 18.87 6.51 5.85
CA GLY A 94 18.67 7.22 7.11
C GLY A 94 18.03 8.61 6.90
N SER A 95 18.24 9.53 7.83
CA SER A 95 17.64 10.87 7.81
C SER A 95 18.42 11.90 6.96
N LYS A 96 19.53 11.50 6.33
CA LYS A 96 20.39 12.43 5.58
C LYS A 96 19.80 12.71 4.20
N TYR A 97 19.33 13.95 4.00
CA TYR A 97 18.67 14.34 2.75
C TYR A 97 19.57 14.25 1.50
N LYS A 98 20.90 14.26 1.65
CA LYS A 98 21.82 14.11 0.50
C LYS A 98 22.07 12.63 0.14
N ASP A 99 21.90 11.72 1.09
CA ASP A 99 22.28 10.33 0.91
C ASP A 99 21.09 9.50 0.40
N ARG A 100 21.32 8.75 -0.68
CA ARG A 100 20.29 8.02 -1.42
C ARG A 100 20.76 6.60 -1.78
N THR A 101 19.80 5.70 -1.97
CA THR A 101 20.05 4.39 -2.58
C THR A 101 20.09 4.51 -4.10
N ASN A 102 20.50 3.43 -4.77
CA ASN A 102 20.45 3.35 -6.24
C ASN A 102 19.00 3.38 -6.80
N GLN A 103 17.98 3.25 -5.94
CA GLN A 103 16.57 3.30 -6.33
C GLN A 103 16.11 4.72 -6.66
N VAL A 104 16.88 5.76 -6.31
CA VAL A 104 16.53 7.17 -6.57
C VAL A 104 16.21 7.46 -8.03
N LYS A 105 16.78 6.70 -8.97
CA LYS A 105 16.48 6.83 -10.41
C LYS A 105 15.03 6.47 -10.77
N PHE A 106 14.34 5.68 -9.95
CA PHE A 106 12.96 5.24 -10.21
C PHE A 106 11.89 6.10 -9.55
N ILE A 107 12.25 6.90 -8.53
CA ILE A 107 11.27 7.57 -7.67
C ILE A 107 10.29 8.46 -8.44
N ARG A 108 10.75 9.16 -9.47
CA ARG A 108 9.90 10.02 -10.30
C ARG A 108 8.80 9.22 -10.98
N GLY A 109 9.13 8.06 -11.54
CA GLY A 109 8.17 7.17 -12.20
C GLY A 109 7.23 6.52 -11.20
N TRP A 110 7.73 6.09 -10.04
CA TRP A 110 6.90 5.52 -8.98
C TRP A 110 5.88 6.51 -8.43
N ILE A 111 6.27 7.77 -8.19
CA ILE A 111 5.37 8.81 -7.69
C ILE A 111 4.30 9.17 -8.74
N ARG A 112 4.67 9.29 -10.02
CA ARG A 112 3.68 9.55 -11.08
C ARG A 112 2.65 8.43 -11.19
N ARG A 113 3.08 7.17 -11.14
CA ARG A 113 2.17 6.01 -11.10
C ARG A 113 1.30 6.02 -9.84
N CYS A 114 1.90 6.30 -8.68
CA CYS A 114 1.21 6.31 -7.39
C CYS A 114 0.02 7.26 -7.38
N PHE A 115 0.20 8.47 -7.93
CA PHE A 115 -0.81 9.52 -7.92
C PHE A 115 -1.54 9.69 -9.25
N LYS A 116 -1.41 8.72 -10.17
CA LYS A 116 -2.07 8.74 -11.49
C LYS A 116 -1.83 10.10 -12.20
N LEU A 117 -0.58 10.58 -12.24
CA LEU A 117 -0.23 11.90 -12.81
C LEU A 117 0.02 11.86 -14.33
N ASP A 118 0.12 10.67 -14.91
CA ASP A 118 0.42 10.45 -16.32
C ASP A 118 -0.84 10.06 -17.13
N VAL A 119 -2.05 10.31 -16.59
CA VAL A 119 -3.34 10.18 -17.28
C VAL A 119 -3.83 11.53 -17.80
#